data_AF-A0A4U6C8T8-F1
#
_entry.id   AF-A0A4U6C8T8-F1
#
_cell.length_a   1.000
_cell.length_b   1.000
_cell.length_c   1.000
_cell.angle_alpha   90.00
_cell.angle_beta   90.00
_cell.angle_gamma   90.00
#
_symmetry.space_group_name_H-M   'P 1'
#
loop_
_entity.id
_entity.type
_entity.pdbx_description
1 polymer ?
#
loop_
_entity_poly.entity_id
_entity_poly.type
_entity_poly.pdbx_seq_one_letter_code
_entity_poly.pdbx_strand_id
1 'polypeptide(L)'
;MSEDRPSRFDVWLPVEYRRRGDFTVLVVLVSIGGTSIELLRSTFMNVIGDETRWSELRELFSGSGAEWNGAAFFPVSSYFDGPVSNDIARAELRDLEGRLREDRRVLNEGHFFDPEGRRLKVEEIIH
;
A
#
# COMPACT_ATOMS: atom_id res chain seq x y z
N MET A 1 -25.97 -10.12 -12.90
CA MET A 1 -25.04 -10.62 -11.86
C MET A 1 -23.65 -10.56 -12.46
N SER A 2 -22.87 -9.54 -12.16
CA SER A 2 -21.47 -9.53 -12.57
C SER A 2 -20.76 -10.56 -11.70
N GLU A 3 -20.03 -11.51 -12.29
CA GLU A 3 -19.09 -12.34 -11.54
C GLU A 3 -18.11 -11.39 -10.85
N ASP A 4 -18.21 -11.28 -9.54
CA ASP A 4 -17.41 -10.38 -8.73
C ASP A 4 -15.98 -10.92 -8.71
N ARG A 5 -15.17 -10.51 -9.70
CA ARG A 5 -13.76 -10.91 -9.74
C ARG A 5 -13.07 -10.25 -8.54
N PRO A 6 -12.32 -11.02 -7.75
CA PRO A 6 -11.58 -10.46 -6.62
C PRO A 6 -10.64 -9.35 -7.11
N SER A 7 -10.51 -8.29 -6.33
CA SER A 7 -9.56 -7.22 -6.66
C SER A 7 -8.13 -7.76 -6.71
N ARG A 8 -7.21 -7.02 -7.34
CA ARG A 8 -5.80 -7.43 -7.34
C ARG A 8 -5.20 -7.41 -5.94
N PHE A 9 -5.76 -6.63 -5.03
CA PHE A 9 -5.40 -6.66 -3.62
C PHE A 9 -5.83 -7.99 -2.98
N ASP A 10 -7.08 -8.42 -3.19
CA ASP A 10 -7.63 -9.67 -2.61
C ASP A 10 -6.91 -10.92 -3.11
N VAL A 11 -6.28 -10.84 -4.29
CA VAL A 11 -5.39 -11.89 -4.80
C VAL A 11 -3.98 -11.79 -4.20
N TRP A 12 -3.47 -10.58 -3.98
CA TRP A 12 -2.11 -10.35 -3.50
C TRP A 12 -1.94 -10.73 -2.03
N LEU A 13 -2.83 -10.27 -1.14
CA LEU A 13 -2.64 -10.40 0.29
C LEU A 13 -2.47 -11.87 0.74
N PRO A 14 -3.30 -12.85 0.30
CA PRO A 14 -3.11 -14.25 0.64
C PRO A 14 -1.81 -14.87 0.09
N VAL A 15 -1.31 -14.36 -1.04
CA VAL A 15 -0.03 -14.81 -1.60
C VAL A 15 1.14 -14.27 -0.76
N GLU A 16 1.06 -13.01 -0.34
CA GLU A 16 2.08 -12.38 0.50
C GLU A 16 2.11 -13.03 1.89
N TYR A 17 0.95 -13.19 2.51
CA TYR A 17 0.81 -13.76 3.85
C TYR A 17 1.33 -15.20 3.92
N ARG A 18 1.01 -16.05 2.93
CA ARG A 18 1.56 -17.43 2.87
C ARG A 18 3.09 -17.48 2.80
N ARG A 19 3.74 -16.42 2.32
CA ARG A 19 5.20 -16.35 2.23
C ARG A 19 5.85 -15.86 3.52
N ARG A 20 5.15 -15.01 4.29
CA ARG A 20 5.73 -14.28 5.44
C ARG A 20 5.18 -14.68 6.80
N GLY A 21 3.97 -15.25 6.85
CA GLY A 21 3.17 -15.27 8.06
C GLY A 21 2.71 -13.85 8.40
N ASP A 22 2.56 -13.56 9.70
CA ASP A 22 2.26 -12.21 10.20
C ASP A 22 3.36 -11.22 9.82
N PHE A 23 3.00 -10.00 9.43
CA PHE A 23 3.98 -8.99 9.02
C PHE A 23 3.47 -7.56 9.22
N THR A 24 4.40 -6.60 9.20
CA THR A 24 4.06 -5.18 9.13
C THR A 24 4.09 -4.71 7.68
N VAL A 25 3.09 -3.93 7.29
CA VAL A 25 3.02 -3.27 5.98
C VAL A 25 2.93 -1.76 6.17
N LEU A 26 3.76 -1.02 5.43
CA LEU A 26 3.65 0.43 5.34
C LEU A 26 2.59 0.77 4.28
N VAL A 27 1.79 1.80 4.55
CA VAL A 27 0.71 2.24 3.67
C VAL A 27 0.91 3.70 3.35
N VAL A 28 0.84 4.05 2.08
CA VAL A 28 0.89 5.44 1.59
C VAL A 28 -0.36 5.72 0.76
N LEU A 29 -1.11 6.74 1.15
CA LEU A 29 -2.25 7.25 0.39
C LEU A 29 -1.80 8.44 -0.45
N VAL A 30 -2.24 8.46 -1.70
CA VAL A 30 -1.88 9.51 -2.67
C VAL A 30 -3.12 10.06 -3.38
N SER A 31 -2.97 11.29 -3.90
CA SER A 31 -3.84 11.84 -4.93
C SER A 31 -3.08 11.86 -6.25
N ILE A 32 -3.67 11.29 -7.28
CA ILE A 32 -3.16 11.20 -8.64
C ILE A 32 -4.03 12.13 -9.49
N GLY A 33 -3.39 13.10 -10.14
CA GLY A 33 -4.07 14.08 -10.98
C GLY A 33 -3.20 14.50 -12.15
N GLY A 34 -3.72 14.36 -13.37
CA GLY A 34 -2.99 14.68 -14.59
C GLY A 34 -1.66 13.92 -14.67
N THR A 35 -0.55 14.65 -14.58
CA THR A 35 0.83 14.12 -14.60
C THR A 35 1.51 14.15 -13.23
N SER A 36 0.74 14.37 -12.16
CA SER A 36 1.26 14.57 -10.80
C SER A 36 0.72 13.54 -9.81
N ILE A 37 1.54 13.25 -8.79
CA ILE A 37 1.17 12.39 -7.66
C ILE A 37 1.54 13.11 -6.36
N GLU A 38 0.53 13.45 -5.57
CA GLU A 38 0.65 14.07 -4.26
C GLU A 38 0.61 13.02 -3.14
N LEU A 39 1.53 13.11 -2.18
CA LEU A 39 1.53 12.25 -0.99
C LEU A 39 0.59 12.84 0.05
N LEU A 40 -0.49 12.12 0.40
CA LEU A 40 -1.53 12.64 1.29
C LEU A 40 -1.29 12.25 2.75
N ARG A 41 -1.17 10.94 2.99
CA ARG A 41 -1.06 10.32 4.32
C ARG A 41 -0.20 9.07 4.24
N SER A 42 0.42 8.74 5.35
CA SER A 42 1.22 7.53 5.51
C SER A 42 0.89 6.90 6.86
N THR A 43 0.93 5.57 6.94
CA THR A 43 0.79 4.83 8.18
C THR A 43 1.45 3.46 8.03
N PHE A 44 1.43 2.65 9.07
CA PHE A 44 1.77 1.24 9.00
C PHE A 44 0.70 0.43 9.75
N MET A 45 0.53 -0.82 9.35
CA MET A 45 -0.38 -1.75 10.01
C MET A 45 0.26 -3.13 10.09
N ASN A 46 -0.15 -3.90 11.09
CA ASN A 46 0.21 -5.30 11.19
C ASN A 46 -0.89 -6.13 10.52
N VAL A 47 -0.47 -6.98 9.59
CA VAL A 47 -1.31 -7.97 8.94
C VAL A 47 -1.21 -9.25 9.77
N ILE A 48 -2.34 -9.65 10.34
CA ILE A 48 -2.52 -10.89 11.10
C ILE A 48 -3.61 -11.68 10.38
N GLY A 49 -3.25 -12.80 9.77
CA GLY A 49 -4.12 -13.50 8.81
C GLY A 49 -4.22 -12.87 7.42
N ASP A 50 -4.98 -13.51 6.52
CA ASP A 50 -5.18 -13.09 5.13
C ASP A 50 -6.65 -12.80 4.78
N GLU A 51 -7.47 -12.56 5.80
CA GLU A 51 -8.91 -12.34 5.69
C GLU A 51 -9.26 -10.92 5.27
N THR A 52 -8.36 -9.94 5.50
CA THR A 52 -8.61 -8.54 5.15
C THR A 52 -8.93 -8.40 3.66
N ARG A 53 -10.05 -7.73 3.37
CA ARG A 53 -10.50 -7.49 1.99
C ARG A 53 -10.24 -6.05 1.56
N TRP A 54 -10.14 -5.85 0.26
CA TRP A 54 -9.96 -4.50 -0.30
C TRP A 54 -11.09 -3.55 0.07
N SER A 55 -12.34 -4.04 0.09
CA SER A 55 -13.50 -3.24 0.50
C SER A 55 -13.37 -2.69 1.92
N GLU A 56 -12.84 -3.48 2.85
CA GLU A 56 -12.64 -3.07 4.25
C GLU A 56 -11.55 -2.01 4.35
N LEU A 57 -10.44 -2.16 3.61
CA LEU A 57 -9.39 -1.15 3.57
C LEU A 57 -9.84 0.17 2.93
N ARG A 58 -10.68 0.12 1.90
CA ARG A 58 -11.27 1.32 1.30
C ARG A 58 -12.10 2.10 2.32
N GLU A 59 -12.90 1.40 3.12
CA GLU A 59 -13.69 2.00 4.19
C GLU A 59 -12.79 2.62 5.25
N LEU A 60 -11.76 1.89 5.69
CA LEU A 60 -10.75 2.39 6.64
C LEU A 60 -10.06 3.66 6.12
N PHE A 61 -9.61 3.67 4.86
CA PHE A 61 -8.92 4.82 4.28
C PHE A 61 -9.85 5.99 4.03
N SER A 62 -11.14 5.76 3.78
CA SER A 62 -12.14 6.84 3.71
C SER A 62 -12.26 7.58 5.05
N GLY A 63 -12.02 6.90 6.17
CA GLY A 63 -11.94 7.51 7.49
C GLY A 63 -10.72 8.42 7.72
N SER A 64 -9.73 8.43 6.82
CA SER A 64 -8.52 9.28 6.95
C SER A 64 -8.76 10.78 6.73
N GLY A 65 -9.91 11.15 6.16
CA GLY A 65 -10.26 12.52 5.78
C GLY A 65 -9.46 13.07 4.59
N ALA A 66 -8.74 12.21 3.86
CA ALA A 66 -8.00 12.56 2.66
C ALA A 66 -8.74 12.07 1.40
N GLU A 67 -8.77 12.89 0.35
CA GLU A 67 -9.33 12.53 -0.96
C GLU A 67 -8.33 11.67 -1.76
N TRP A 68 -8.10 10.44 -1.30
CA TRP A 68 -7.18 9.52 -1.94
C TRP A 68 -7.79 8.87 -3.18
N ASN A 69 -6.97 8.62 -4.20
CA ASN A 69 -7.32 7.79 -5.35
C ASN A 69 -6.18 6.84 -5.74
N GLY A 70 -5.20 6.65 -4.84
CA GLY A 70 -4.23 5.57 -4.89
C GLY A 70 -3.75 5.19 -3.49
N ALA A 71 -3.51 3.90 -3.26
CA ALA A 71 -2.94 3.37 -2.02
C ALA A 71 -1.81 2.39 -2.33
N ALA A 72 -0.63 2.63 -1.77
CA ALA A 72 0.55 1.80 -1.95
C ALA A 72 0.93 1.08 -0.65
N PHE A 73 1.20 -0.22 -0.75
CA PHE A 73 1.53 -1.10 0.36
C PHE A 73 2.96 -1.63 0.24
N PHE A 74 3.77 -1.48 1.28
CA PHE A 74 5.17 -1.93 1.31
C PHE A 74 5.39 -2.88 2.49
N PRO A 75 5.39 -4.20 2.25
CA PRO A 75 5.71 -5.16 3.30
C PRO A 75 7.12 -4.91 3.85
N VAL A 76 7.22 -4.71 5.16
CA VAL A 76 8.52 -4.56 5.83
C VAL A 76 9.15 -5.94 5.97
N SER A 77 10.42 -6.06 5.60
CA SER A 77 11.16 -7.29 5.84
C SER A 77 11.63 -7.31 7.29
N SER A 78 11.29 -8.38 8.01
CA SER A 78 11.74 -8.61 9.38
C SER A 78 12.80 -9.70 9.39
N TYR A 79 13.81 -9.56 10.25
CA TYR A 79 14.77 -10.64 10.51
C TYR A 79 14.14 -11.79 11.32
N PHE A 80 13.12 -11.47 12.11
CA PHE A 80 12.34 -12.43 12.87
C PHE A 80 11.02 -12.69 12.13
N ASP A 81 10.55 -13.93 12.10
CA ASP A 81 9.21 -14.22 11.59
C ASP A 81 8.19 -13.42 12.40
N GLY A 82 7.43 -12.55 11.73
CA GLY A 82 6.42 -11.71 12.37
C GLY A 82 6.51 -10.20 12.07
N PRO A 83 5.59 -9.41 12.67
CA PRO A 83 5.60 -7.96 12.58
C PRO A 83 6.84 -7.33 13.23
N VAL A 84 7.29 -6.20 12.69
CA VAL A 84 8.37 -5.42 13.30
C VAL A 84 7.87 -4.59 14.47
N SER A 85 8.79 -4.12 15.32
CA SER A 85 8.44 -3.17 16.38
C SER A 85 7.96 -1.83 15.81
N ASN A 86 7.15 -1.09 16.57
CA ASN A 86 6.65 0.22 16.16
C ASN A 86 7.76 1.22 15.84
N ASP A 87 8.91 1.14 16.52
CA ASP A 87 10.04 2.05 16.29
C ASP A 87 10.71 1.75 14.95
N ILE A 88 10.84 0.47 14.59
CA ILE A 88 11.32 0.06 13.26
C ILE A 88 10.31 0.49 12.19
N ALA A 89 9.02 0.21 12.38
CA ALA A 89 7.99 0.59 11.41
C ALA A 89 7.96 2.11 11.15
N ARG A 90 8.13 2.92 12.21
CA ARG A 90 8.22 4.39 12.09
C ARG A 90 9.47 4.84 11.36
N ALA A 91 10.61 4.19 11.59
CA ALA A 91 11.85 4.51 10.90
C ALA A 91 11.73 4.19 9.40
N GLU A 92 11.24 3.01 9.06
CA GLU A 92 11.00 2.57 7.67
C GLU A 92 9.98 3.46 6.95
N LEU A 93 8.90 3.87 7.64
CA LEU A 93 7.91 4.79 7.06
C LEU A 93 8.53 6.16 6.72
N ARG A 94 9.39 6.70 7.59
CA ARG A 94 10.08 7.98 7.36
C ARG A 94 11.06 7.90 6.20
N ASP A 95 11.80 6.80 6.09
CA ASP A 95 12.71 6.56 4.96
C ASP A 95 11.93 6.47 3.64
N LEU A 96 10.87 5.66 3.62
CA LEU A 96 9.97 5.55 2.46
C LEU A 96 9.40 6.90 2.04
N GLU A 97 8.93 7.72 2.98
CA GLU A 97 8.46 9.07 2.67
C GLU A 97 9.55 9.97 2.07
N GLY A 98 10.79 9.89 2.57
CA GLY A 98 11.93 10.62 2.01
C GLY A 98 12.17 10.24 0.55
N ARG A 99 12.29 8.94 0.29
CA ARG A 99 12.49 8.38 -1.05
C ARG A 99 11.34 8.73 -1.98
N LEU A 100 10.09 8.66 -1.51
CA LEU A 100 8.92 9.05 -2.30
C LEU A 100 8.91 10.53 -2.63
N ARG A 101 9.33 11.41 -1.71
CA ARG A 101 9.45 12.86 -1.97
C ARG A 101 10.43 13.14 -3.10
N GLU A 102 11.54 12.40 -3.16
CA GLU A 102 12.57 12.50 -4.20
C GLU A 102 12.12 11.89 -5.53
N ASP A 103 11.50 10.71 -5.52
CA ASP A 103 11.07 10.00 -6.72
C ASP A 103 9.75 9.24 -6.50
N ARG A 104 8.68 9.68 -7.20
CA ARG A 104 7.37 9.02 -7.12
C ARG A 104 7.35 7.63 -7.74
N ARG A 105 8.34 7.25 -8.55
CA ARG A 105 8.46 5.89 -9.11
C ARG A 105 8.74 4.84 -8.05
N VAL A 106 9.19 5.23 -6.86
CA VAL A 106 9.32 4.33 -5.68
C VAL A 106 7.97 3.66 -5.35
N LEU A 107 6.83 4.25 -5.72
CA LEU A 107 5.50 3.60 -5.62
C LEU A 107 5.44 2.23 -6.33
N ASN A 108 6.25 2.02 -7.38
CA ASN A 108 6.31 0.76 -8.12
C ASN A 108 7.04 -0.36 -7.39
N GLU A 109 7.87 -0.03 -6.41
CA GLU A 109 8.54 -1.04 -5.57
C GLU A 109 7.56 -1.70 -4.60
N GLY A 110 6.47 -0.99 -4.28
CA GLY A 110 5.39 -1.48 -3.44
C GLY A 110 4.24 -2.10 -4.24
N HIS A 111 3.14 -2.28 -3.51
CA HIS A 111 1.89 -2.79 -4.04
C HIS A 111 0.87 -1.67 -4.17
N PHE A 112 0.78 -1.09 -5.38
CA PHE A 112 0.03 0.14 -5.63
C PHE A 112 -1.32 -0.14 -6.29
N PHE A 113 -2.41 0.36 -5.70
CA PHE A 113 -3.77 0.11 -6.16
C PHE A 113 -4.61 1.38 -6.26
N ASP A 114 -5.57 1.39 -7.19
CA ASP A 114 -6.63 2.40 -7.28
C ASP A 114 -7.84 2.02 -6.40
N PRO A 115 -8.87 2.89 -6.25
CA PRO A 115 -10.04 2.59 -5.43
C PRO A 115 -10.80 1.34 -5.87
N GLU A 116 -10.75 0.96 -7.14
CA GLU A 116 -11.35 -0.29 -7.65
C GLU A 116 -10.47 -1.52 -7.37
N GLY A 117 -9.30 -1.35 -6.76
CA GLY A 117 -8.38 -2.42 -6.37
C GLY A 117 -7.62 -2.99 -7.56
N ARG A 118 -7.50 -2.23 -8.65
CA ARG A 118 -6.65 -2.58 -9.80
C ARG A 118 -5.22 -2.15 -9.52
N ARG A 119 -4.25 -2.89 -10.05
CA ARG A 119 -2.83 -2.58 -9.90
C ARG A 119 -2.48 -1.35 -10.73
N LEU A 120 -1.85 -0.37 -10.10
CA LEU A 120 -1.29 0.81 -10.75
C LEU A 120 0.22 0.64 -10.96
N LYS A 121 0.74 1.39 -11.93
CA LYS A 121 2.18 1.52 -12.20
C LYS A 121 2.45 2.97 -12.60
N VAL A 122 3.49 3.55 -12.03
CA VAL A 122 3.98 4.89 -12.37
C VAL A 122 5.01 4.75 -13.48
N GLU A 123 4.81 5.46 -14.59
CA GLU A 123 5.74 5.48 -15.72
C GLU A 123 6.19 6.92 -16.01
N GLU A 124 7.38 7.05 -16.56
CA GLU A 124 7.91 8.34 -16.99
C GLU A 124 7.25 8.77 -18.31
N ILE A 125 6.92 10.05 -18.43
CA ILE A 125 6.40 10.60 -19.68
C ILE A 125 7.59 10.96 -20.56
N ILE A 126 7.99 10.03 -21.41
CA ILE A 126 8.98 10.28 -22.45
C ILE A 126 8.34 11.22 -23.48
N HIS A 127 8.92 12.40 -23.67
CA HIS A 127 8.55 13.35 -24.71
C HIS A 127 9.32 13.06 -26.01
#